data_AF-A0A6J7ZXK5-F1
#
_entry.id   AF-A0A6J7ZXK5-F1
#
_cell.length_a   1.000
_cell.length_b   1.000
_cell.length_c   1.000
_cell.angle_alpha   90.00
_cell.angle_beta   90.00
_cell.angle_gamma   90.00
#
_symmetry.space_group_name_H-M   'P 1'
#
loop_
_entity.id
_entity.type
_entity.pdbx_description
1 polymer ?
#
loop_
_entity_poly.entity_id
_entity_poly.type
_entity_poly.pdbx_seq_one_letter_code
_entity_poly.pdbx_strand_id
1 'polypeptide(L)'
;MSMVKKYLLNCQVSEYNQTSLRQYKLTRAYQHLDAKHLNNVSYNPIVNSDTFGAVKASCLPSQSSEKAKTKYLHIILDQHTSEPYGAFCTCTVGLTQACSHIGALLFLLAEVVSRGRIYQKIRLLQKIYAVGQIRKWGLKHEITASKQVTKLYEATHTNPEIVQPGLLVDRTYSYLRASPDAIMTCDCHDTTVIEIKCPYSCRYLTPTVAVCEKKITYVGIEKENMVLVKGHQYGYYEKIQTQLNVCKENNAKLVVWTTKGLLTIDVPFDEKYWTTIMLPAIRCFFETHIAPEILTGRLKNSLDSQDNVKDKEKSDSSEDSTNESMLKLGFIATKFVLHGVLEVIP
;
A
#
# COMPACT_ATOMS: atom_id res chain seq x y z
N MET A 1 -19.07 -27.61 7.12
CA MET A 1 -19.92 -26.39 7.12
C MET A 1 -19.00 -25.17 7.21
N SER A 2 -19.22 -24.11 6.44
CA SER A 2 -18.37 -22.91 6.53
C SER A 2 -18.39 -22.33 7.95
N MET A 3 -17.23 -21.94 8.47
CA MET A 3 -17.02 -21.37 9.82
C MET A 3 -18.07 -20.34 10.25
N VAL A 4 -18.50 -19.48 9.31
CA VAL A 4 -19.60 -18.52 9.53
C VAL A 4 -20.92 -19.18 9.89
N LYS A 5 -21.28 -20.29 9.23
CA LYS A 5 -22.52 -21.02 9.52
C LYS A 5 -22.46 -21.67 10.90
N LYS A 6 -21.29 -22.22 11.28
CA LYS A 6 -21.07 -22.80 12.61
C LYS A 6 -21.23 -21.75 13.71
N TYR A 7 -20.59 -20.59 13.55
CA TYR A 7 -20.72 -19.47 14.49
C TYR A 7 -22.17 -19.00 14.62
N LEU A 8 -22.84 -18.68 13.50
CA LEU A 8 -24.21 -18.16 13.51
C LEU A 8 -25.24 -19.14 14.08
N LEU A 9 -25.03 -20.46 13.98
CA LEU A 9 -25.93 -21.46 14.58
C LEU A 9 -25.72 -21.67 16.07
N ASN A 10 -24.51 -21.41 16.57
CA ASN A 10 -24.15 -21.69 17.96
C ASN A 10 -24.39 -20.51 18.91
N CYS A 11 -24.78 -19.34 18.40
CA CYS A 11 -25.15 -18.20 19.23
C CYS A 11 -26.50 -18.46 19.92
N GLN A 12 -26.55 -18.23 21.24
CA GLN A 12 -27.65 -18.58 22.13
C GLN A 12 -29.02 -17.99 21.75
N VAL A 13 -29.07 -16.88 20.99
CA VAL A 13 -30.30 -16.22 20.51
C VAL A 13 -30.09 -15.75 19.06
N SER A 14 -30.01 -16.70 18.15
CA SER A 14 -29.72 -16.46 16.74
C SER A 14 -31.00 -16.37 15.90
N GLU A 15 -31.09 -15.37 15.00
CA GLU A 15 -32.12 -15.36 13.94
C GLU A 15 -31.81 -16.35 12.80
N TYR A 16 -30.69 -17.06 12.88
CA TYR A 16 -30.24 -18.05 11.91
C TYR A 16 -30.58 -19.47 12.36
N ASN A 17 -31.13 -20.25 11.42
CA ASN A 17 -31.35 -21.67 11.58
C ASN A 17 -30.78 -22.41 10.35
N GLN A 18 -30.79 -23.75 10.38
CA GLN A 18 -30.22 -24.54 9.30
C GLN A 18 -30.88 -24.22 7.95
N THR A 19 -32.18 -23.98 7.92
CA THR A 19 -32.94 -23.64 6.71
C THR A 19 -32.55 -22.28 6.16
N SER A 20 -32.50 -21.24 7.01
CA SER A 20 -32.14 -19.88 6.58
C SER A 20 -30.68 -19.77 6.13
N LEU A 21 -29.76 -20.57 6.68
CA LEU A 21 -28.36 -20.61 6.25
C LEU A 21 -28.08 -21.50 5.04
N ARG A 22 -29.01 -22.38 4.64
CA ARG A 22 -28.98 -23.02 3.31
C ARG A 22 -29.30 -21.97 2.24
N GLN A 23 -30.27 -21.11 2.52
CA GLN A 23 -30.69 -19.99 1.65
C GLN A 23 -30.09 -18.65 2.11
N TYR A 24 -28.81 -18.65 2.51
CA TYR A 24 -28.19 -17.49 3.17
C TYR A 24 -28.26 -16.20 2.34
N LYS A 25 -28.29 -16.30 0.99
CA LYS A 25 -28.44 -15.16 0.08
C LYS A 25 -29.78 -14.42 0.21
N LEU A 26 -30.81 -15.08 0.76
CA LEU A 26 -32.12 -14.47 1.01
C LEU A 26 -32.22 -13.83 2.40
N THR A 27 -31.20 -13.99 3.24
CA THR A 27 -31.22 -13.43 4.60
C THR A 27 -31.00 -11.91 4.58
N ARG A 28 -31.54 -11.23 5.59
CA ARG A 28 -31.31 -9.79 5.80
C ARG A 28 -29.83 -9.44 5.90
N ALA A 29 -29.02 -10.34 6.47
CA ALA A 29 -27.57 -10.19 6.51
C ALA A 29 -26.93 -10.12 5.13
N TYR A 30 -27.32 -11.01 4.21
CA TYR A 30 -26.78 -10.95 2.85
C TYR A 30 -27.30 -9.72 2.09
N GLN A 31 -28.53 -9.28 2.33
CA GLN A 31 -29.05 -8.02 1.77
C GLN A 31 -28.22 -6.81 2.20
N HIS A 32 -27.78 -6.74 3.47
CA HIS A 32 -26.86 -5.69 3.93
C HIS A 32 -25.49 -5.74 3.26
N LEU A 33 -25.00 -6.94 2.94
CA LEU A 33 -23.75 -7.15 2.20
C LEU A 33 -23.89 -6.71 0.74
N ASP A 34 -24.91 -7.21 0.05
CA ASP A 34 -25.17 -6.96 -1.38
C ASP A 34 -25.41 -5.48 -1.66
N ALA A 35 -26.17 -4.81 -0.79
CA ALA A 35 -26.40 -3.37 -0.85
C ALA A 35 -25.20 -2.51 -0.40
N LYS A 36 -24.04 -3.12 -0.08
CA LYS A 36 -22.79 -2.46 0.32
C LYS A 36 -22.96 -1.51 1.52
N HIS A 37 -23.81 -1.87 2.48
CA HIS A 37 -24.06 -1.05 3.66
C HIS A 37 -22.93 -1.08 4.70
N LEU A 38 -22.00 -2.04 4.59
CA LEU A 38 -20.83 -2.14 5.46
C LEU A 38 -19.72 -1.18 5.04
N ASN A 39 -19.24 -0.40 6.00
CA ASN A 39 -18.25 0.65 5.85
C ASN A 39 -17.22 0.57 6.97
N ASN A 40 -16.05 1.19 6.78
CA ASN A 40 -14.99 1.30 7.79
C ASN A 40 -14.57 -0.05 8.40
N VAL A 41 -14.57 -1.12 7.60
CA VAL A 41 -14.13 -2.45 8.04
C VAL A 41 -12.63 -2.41 8.31
N SER A 42 -12.23 -2.69 9.54
CA SER A 42 -10.84 -2.64 10.00
C SER A 42 -10.55 -3.73 11.01
N TYR A 43 -9.34 -4.28 11.00
CA TYR A 43 -8.88 -5.19 12.04
C TYR A 43 -7.99 -4.45 13.03
N ASN A 44 -8.14 -4.74 14.33
CA ASN A 44 -7.37 -4.18 15.42
C ASN A 44 -6.86 -5.32 16.31
N PRO A 45 -5.54 -5.50 16.46
CA PRO A 45 -5.02 -6.45 17.45
C PRO A 45 -5.42 -5.99 18.86
N ILE A 46 -5.67 -6.94 19.75
CA ILE A 46 -5.97 -6.64 21.16
C ILE A 46 -4.65 -6.52 21.90
N VAL A 47 -4.42 -5.38 22.54
CA VAL A 47 -3.20 -5.13 23.31
C VAL A 47 -3.11 -6.17 24.43
N ASN A 48 -1.96 -6.82 24.55
CA ASN A 48 -1.68 -7.92 25.50
C ASN A 48 -2.44 -9.23 25.22
N SER A 49 -2.88 -9.49 23.98
CA SER A 49 -3.41 -10.79 23.57
C SER A 49 -2.84 -11.23 22.23
N ASP A 50 -2.06 -12.32 22.25
CA ASP A 50 -1.58 -12.98 21.03
C ASP A 50 -2.65 -13.90 20.42
N THR A 51 -3.69 -14.21 21.21
CA THR A 51 -4.75 -15.14 20.84
C THR A 51 -5.90 -14.46 20.10
N PHE A 52 -6.22 -13.20 20.40
CA PHE A 52 -7.45 -12.57 19.92
C PHE A 52 -7.22 -11.26 19.17
N GLY A 53 -8.05 -11.01 18.16
CA GLY A 53 -8.08 -9.76 17.41
C GLY A 53 -9.49 -9.30 17.09
N ALA A 54 -9.70 -7.99 16.97
CA ALA A 54 -11.03 -7.40 16.78
C ALA A 54 -11.19 -6.82 15.37
N VAL A 55 -12.13 -7.36 14.59
CA VAL A 55 -12.64 -6.72 13.37
C VAL A 55 -13.74 -5.73 13.76
N LYS A 56 -13.56 -4.46 13.41
CA LYS A 56 -14.55 -3.39 13.59
C LYS A 56 -15.14 -3.02 12.24
N ALA A 57 -16.41 -2.67 12.22
CA ALA A 57 -17.07 -2.11 11.04
C ALA A 57 -18.20 -1.15 11.45
N SER A 58 -18.78 -0.48 10.46
CA SER A 58 -19.99 0.32 10.59
C SER A 58 -20.99 -0.13 9.51
N CYS A 59 -22.28 -0.20 9.84
CA CYS A 59 -23.35 -0.50 8.90
C CYS A 59 -24.32 0.68 8.84
N LEU A 60 -24.50 1.23 7.65
CA LEU A 60 -25.48 2.29 7.41
C LEU A 60 -26.90 1.69 7.29
N PRO A 61 -27.93 2.41 7.76
CA PRO A 61 -29.31 1.98 7.54
C PRO A 61 -29.64 1.99 6.04
N SER A 62 -30.42 1.01 5.59
CA SER A 62 -30.73 0.78 4.17
C SER A 62 -31.56 1.88 3.49
N GLN A 63 -32.02 2.90 4.22
CA GLN A 63 -32.93 3.93 3.72
C GLN A 63 -32.67 5.33 4.31
N SER A 64 -31.49 5.61 4.86
CA SER A 64 -31.21 6.93 5.46
C SER A 64 -29.73 7.30 5.39
N SER A 65 -29.44 8.54 4.97
CA SER A 65 -28.11 9.16 4.97
C SER A 65 -27.71 9.72 6.36
N GLU A 66 -28.55 9.50 7.37
CA GLU A 66 -28.40 10.05 8.70
C GLU A 66 -27.35 9.28 9.51
N LYS A 67 -26.17 9.89 9.68
CA LYS A 67 -25.03 9.29 10.40
C LYS A 67 -25.37 8.82 11.82
N ALA A 68 -26.35 9.46 12.47
CA ALA A 68 -26.81 9.13 13.84
C ALA A 68 -27.40 7.71 13.97
N LYS A 69 -27.85 7.10 12.86
CA LYS A 69 -28.45 5.75 12.86
C LYS A 69 -27.45 4.63 12.53
N THR A 70 -26.18 4.98 12.28
CA THR A 70 -25.11 4.03 11.97
C THR A 70 -24.93 2.99 13.08
N LYS A 71 -24.81 1.73 12.71
CA LYS A 71 -24.54 0.63 13.64
C LYS A 71 -23.07 0.24 13.60
N TYR A 72 -22.39 0.37 14.72
CA TYR A 72 -21.02 -0.11 14.89
C TYR A 72 -21.01 -1.58 15.27
N LEU A 73 -20.10 -2.32 14.65
CA LEU A 73 -19.93 -3.76 14.78
C LEU A 73 -18.51 -4.09 15.20
N HIS A 74 -18.40 -5.14 16.01
CA HIS A 74 -17.14 -5.72 16.47
C HIS A 74 -17.25 -7.25 16.39
N ILE A 75 -16.24 -7.91 15.84
CA ILE A 75 -16.10 -9.37 15.85
C ILE A 75 -14.72 -9.68 16.40
N ILE A 76 -14.66 -10.48 17.45
CA ILE A 76 -13.43 -11.03 17.99
C ILE A 76 -13.13 -12.32 17.24
N LEU A 77 -11.95 -12.39 16.64
CA LEU A 77 -11.41 -13.55 15.97
C LEU A 77 -10.33 -14.17 16.84
N ASP A 78 -10.34 -15.49 16.94
CA ASP A 78 -9.18 -16.25 17.39
C ASP A 78 -8.14 -16.24 16.25
N GLN A 79 -6.94 -15.75 16.56
CA GLN A 79 -5.87 -15.55 15.59
C GLN A 79 -5.21 -16.88 15.15
N HIS A 80 -5.36 -17.95 15.93
CA HIS A 80 -4.81 -19.26 15.62
C HIS A 80 -5.78 -20.09 14.78
N THR A 81 -7.06 -20.10 15.16
CA THR A 81 -8.09 -20.90 14.47
C THR A 81 -8.78 -20.13 13.34
N SER A 82 -8.62 -18.80 13.32
CA SER A 82 -9.40 -17.87 12.48
C SER A 82 -10.91 -17.94 12.74
N GLU A 83 -11.36 -18.66 13.77
CA GLU A 83 -12.78 -18.76 14.12
C GLU A 83 -13.25 -17.49 14.85
N PRO A 84 -14.47 -17.00 14.55
CA PRO A 84 -15.06 -15.95 15.35
C PRO A 84 -15.32 -16.47 16.77
N TYR A 85 -14.72 -15.81 17.76
CA TYR A 85 -14.87 -16.11 19.18
C TYR A 85 -16.12 -15.44 19.76
N GLY A 86 -16.39 -14.20 19.34
CA GLY A 86 -17.53 -13.42 19.83
C GLY A 86 -17.80 -12.19 18.98
N ALA A 87 -18.97 -11.57 19.13
CA ALA A 87 -19.34 -10.40 18.35
C ALA A 87 -20.27 -9.45 19.12
N PHE A 88 -20.23 -8.17 18.74
CA PHE A 88 -21.06 -7.13 19.32
C PHE A 88 -21.52 -6.14 18.25
N CYS A 89 -22.79 -5.76 18.30
CA CYS A 89 -23.33 -4.70 17.46
C CYS A 89 -24.11 -3.70 18.32
N THR A 90 -24.09 -2.42 17.94
CA THR A 90 -24.87 -1.35 18.60
C THR A 90 -26.35 -1.31 18.18
N CYS A 91 -26.85 -2.34 17.49
CA CYS A 91 -28.28 -2.47 17.20
C CYS A 91 -29.06 -3.02 18.40
N THR A 92 -30.39 -2.92 18.37
CA THR A 92 -31.28 -3.32 19.48
C THR A 92 -31.13 -4.77 19.89
N VAL A 93 -30.79 -5.65 18.95
CA VAL A 93 -30.55 -7.09 19.18
C VAL A 93 -29.06 -7.44 19.15
N GLY A 94 -28.16 -6.46 19.24
CA GLY A 94 -26.73 -6.68 19.01
C GLY A 94 -26.00 -7.41 20.14
N LEU A 95 -26.63 -7.55 21.31
CA LEU A 95 -26.16 -8.39 22.42
C LEU A 95 -26.25 -9.89 22.12
N THR A 96 -27.06 -10.29 21.12
CA THR A 96 -27.18 -11.71 20.75
C THR A 96 -25.98 -12.23 19.94
N GLN A 97 -25.07 -11.35 19.56
CA GLN A 97 -23.88 -11.64 18.75
C GLN A 97 -24.18 -12.16 17.32
N ALA A 98 -25.45 -12.33 16.95
CA ALA A 98 -25.89 -12.90 15.69
C ALA A 98 -27.00 -12.09 15.03
N CYS A 99 -26.93 -10.75 15.09
CA CYS A 99 -27.84 -9.91 14.32
C CYS A 99 -27.48 -9.89 12.82
N SER A 100 -28.39 -9.42 11.98
CA SER A 100 -28.20 -9.29 10.53
C SER A 100 -26.98 -8.46 10.15
N HIS A 101 -26.62 -7.45 10.94
CA HIS A 101 -25.39 -6.68 10.72
C HIS A 101 -24.13 -7.52 10.97
N ILE A 102 -24.09 -8.33 12.05
CA ILE A 102 -22.96 -9.23 12.33
C ILE A 102 -22.87 -10.31 11.25
N GLY A 103 -24.00 -10.88 10.84
CA GLY A 103 -24.06 -11.83 9.74
C GLY A 103 -23.53 -11.23 8.44
N ALA A 104 -23.88 -9.98 8.13
CA ALA A 104 -23.36 -9.28 6.95
C ALA A 104 -21.82 -9.16 6.99
N LEU A 105 -21.26 -8.78 8.14
CA LEU A 105 -19.81 -8.67 8.31
C LEU A 105 -19.13 -10.04 8.23
N LEU A 106 -19.72 -11.08 8.80
CA LEU A 106 -19.20 -12.45 8.69
C LEU A 106 -19.28 -12.98 7.26
N PHE A 107 -20.37 -12.73 6.52
CA PHE A 107 -20.47 -13.10 5.11
C PHE A 107 -19.47 -12.33 4.25
N LEU A 108 -19.26 -11.03 4.51
CA LEU A 108 -18.20 -10.26 3.87
C LEU A 108 -16.83 -10.89 4.13
N LEU A 109 -16.53 -11.23 5.39
CA LEU A 109 -15.29 -11.90 5.75
C LEU A 109 -15.19 -13.25 5.02
N ALA A 110 -16.23 -14.06 4.99
CA ALA A 110 -16.24 -15.34 4.26
C ALA A 110 -16.12 -15.19 2.74
N GLU A 111 -16.69 -14.14 2.13
CA GLU A 111 -16.50 -13.82 0.71
C GLU A 111 -15.04 -13.43 0.44
N VAL A 112 -14.45 -12.65 1.35
CA VAL A 112 -13.03 -12.31 1.31
C VAL A 112 -12.15 -13.57 1.50
N VAL A 113 -12.56 -14.53 2.36
CA VAL A 113 -11.88 -15.82 2.59
C VAL A 113 -11.97 -16.73 1.38
N SER A 114 -13.18 -16.94 0.86
CA SER A 114 -13.48 -17.88 -0.22
C SER A 114 -12.91 -17.45 -1.57
N ARG A 115 -12.66 -16.15 -1.76
CA ARG A 115 -11.87 -15.63 -2.89
C ARG A 115 -10.35 -15.87 -2.76
N GLY A 116 -9.94 -16.67 -1.78
CA GLY A 116 -8.64 -17.35 -1.70
C GLY A 116 -7.44 -16.43 -1.49
N ARG A 117 -7.14 -16.09 -0.22
CA ARG A 117 -5.78 -15.82 0.37
C ARG A 117 -5.89 -15.05 1.70
N ILE A 118 -6.02 -15.74 2.84
CA ILE A 118 -6.04 -15.14 4.19
C ILE A 118 -4.95 -15.81 5.04
N TYR A 119 -3.71 -15.37 4.94
CA TYR A 119 -3.17 -14.37 5.88
C TYR A 119 -2.78 -13.03 5.27
N GLN A 120 -2.66 -12.93 3.94
CA GLN A 120 -2.10 -11.73 3.31
C GLN A 120 -3.14 -10.61 3.09
N LYS A 121 -4.45 -10.90 2.97
CA LYS A 121 -5.43 -9.93 2.47
C LYS A 121 -6.14 -9.06 3.52
N ILE A 122 -6.25 -9.46 4.80
CA ILE A 122 -6.67 -8.53 5.88
C ILE A 122 -5.60 -7.46 6.10
N ARG A 123 -4.33 -7.85 6.05
CA ARG A 123 -3.16 -6.94 6.02
C ARG A 123 -3.14 -6.10 4.74
N LEU A 124 -3.60 -6.64 3.61
CA LEU A 124 -3.73 -5.92 2.34
C LEU A 124 -4.89 -4.92 2.36
N LEU A 125 -6.03 -5.20 2.97
CA LEU A 125 -7.16 -4.26 3.10
C LEU A 125 -6.85 -3.14 4.11
N GLN A 126 -6.17 -3.47 5.22
CA GLN A 126 -5.56 -2.49 6.13
C GLN A 126 -4.52 -1.62 5.40
N LYS A 127 -3.64 -2.24 4.59
CA LYS A 127 -2.67 -1.51 3.75
C LYS A 127 -3.38 -0.68 2.68
N ILE A 128 -4.40 -1.15 1.97
CA ILE A 128 -5.06 -0.41 0.89
C ILE A 128 -5.82 0.81 1.44
N TYR A 129 -6.50 0.69 2.58
CA TYR A 129 -7.19 1.83 3.20
C TYR A 129 -6.21 2.83 3.84
N ALA A 130 -5.18 2.34 4.56
CA ALA A 130 -4.11 3.19 5.09
C ALA A 130 -3.29 3.84 3.97
N VAL A 131 -2.92 3.11 2.92
CA VAL A 131 -2.27 3.61 1.70
C VAL A 131 -3.19 4.59 0.99
N GLY A 132 -4.51 4.38 0.98
CA GLY A 132 -5.48 5.34 0.47
C GLY A 132 -5.42 6.69 1.20
N GLN A 133 -5.36 6.68 2.54
CA GLN A 133 -5.19 7.90 3.33
C GLN A 133 -3.78 8.50 3.22
N ILE A 134 -2.73 7.68 3.24
CA ILE A 134 -1.33 8.10 3.08
C ILE A 134 -1.10 8.70 1.68
N ARG A 135 -1.65 8.09 0.63
CA ARG A 135 -1.57 8.56 -0.75
C ARG A 135 -2.39 9.82 -0.94
N LYS A 136 -3.63 9.88 -0.44
CA LYS A 136 -4.43 11.13 -0.44
C LYS A 136 -3.71 12.25 0.32
N TRP A 137 -3.07 11.93 1.44
CA TRP A 137 -2.27 12.88 2.20
C TRP A 137 -1.06 13.36 1.39
N GLY A 138 -0.30 12.43 0.79
CA GLY A 138 0.83 12.73 -0.07
C GLY A 138 0.43 13.64 -1.21
N LEU A 139 -0.52 13.22 -2.05
CA LEU A 139 -1.01 13.99 -3.19
C LEU A 139 -1.49 15.40 -2.81
N LYS A 140 -2.23 15.51 -1.69
CA LYS A 140 -2.73 16.82 -1.23
C LYS A 140 -1.60 17.76 -0.80
N HIS A 141 -0.58 17.24 -0.12
CA HIS A 141 0.44 18.07 0.53
C HIS A 141 1.72 18.21 -0.29
N GLU A 142 1.93 17.38 -1.30
CA GLU A 142 3.02 17.53 -2.27
C GLU A 142 2.98 18.89 -2.95
N ILE A 143 1.79 19.38 -3.32
CA ILE A 143 1.59 20.72 -3.88
C ILE A 143 2.01 21.81 -2.86
N THR A 144 1.62 21.64 -1.59
CA THR A 144 1.98 22.59 -0.52
C THR A 144 3.49 22.60 -0.27
N ALA A 145 4.09 21.41 -0.20
CA ALA A 145 5.53 21.23 -0.01
C ALA A 145 6.30 21.84 -1.18
N SER A 146 5.90 21.53 -2.42
CA SER A 146 6.49 22.08 -3.65
C SER A 146 6.47 23.61 -3.63
N LYS A 147 5.33 24.24 -3.33
CA LYS A 147 5.24 25.71 -3.19
C LYS A 147 6.21 26.28 -2.14
N GLN A 148 6.37 25.61 -1.01
CA GLN A 148 7.28 26.07 0.04
C GLN A 148 8.75 25.94 -0.37
N VAL A 149 9.12 24.82 -1.01
CA VAL A 149 10.49 24.60 -1.51
C VAL A 149 10.81 25.60 -2.62
N THR A 150 9.90 25.79 -3.58
CA THR A 150 10.06 26.79 -4.65
C THR A 150 10.30 28.18 -4.07
N LYS A 151 9.47 28.62 -3.13
CA LYS A 151 9.64 29.93 -2.49
C LYS A 151 10.99 30.06 -1.76
N LEU A 152 11.44 29.00 -1.09
CA LEU A 152 12.75 29.01 -0.41
C LEU A 152 13.90 29.09 -1.42
N TYR A 153 13.82 28.32 -2.50
CA TYR A 153 14.79 28.32 -3.58
C TYR A 153 14.87 29.70 -4.23
N GLU A 154 13.72 30.26 -4.61
CA GLU A 154 13.63 31.60 -5.23
C GLU A 154 14.21 32.71 -4.37
N ALA A 155 14.07 32.62 -3.06
CA ALA A 155 14.59 33.62 -2.12
C ALA A 155 16.11 33.55 -1.92
N THR A 156 16.76 32.45 -2.32
CA THR A 156 18.16 32.16 -1.97
C THR A 156 19.06 31.92 -3.19
N HIS A 157 18.50 31.91 -4.40
CA HIS A 157 19.20 31.57 -5.65
C HIS A 157 19.05 32.69 -6.70
N THR A 158 20.06 32.84 -7.56
CA THR A 158 20.10 33.86 -8.63
C THR A 158 19.45 33.33 -9.90
N ASN A 159 18.48 34.07 -10.46
CA ASN A 159 17.72 33.67 -11.66
C ASN A 159 17.22 32.22 -11.62
N PRO A 160 16.42 31.86 -10.60
CA PRO A 160 15.96 30.50 -10.40
C PRO A 160 14.91 30.10 -11.45
N GLU A 161 15.06 28.91 -12.05
CA GLU A 161 14.02 28.27 -12.83
C GLU A 161 13.59 26.95 -12.18
N ILE A 162 12.29 26.71 -12.10
CA ILE A 162 11.71 25.49 -11.53
C ILE A 162 10.78 24.85 -12.56
N VAL A 163 11.08 23.59 -12.91
CA VAL A 163 10.31 22.81 -13.90
C VAL A 163 9.75 21.55 -13.25
N GLN A 164 8.50 21.22 -13.58
CA GLN A 164 7.87 19.93 -13.25
C GLN A 164 7.82 19.07 -14.53
N PRO A 165 8.78 18.16 -14.74
CA PRO A 165 8.99 17.53 -16.05
C PRO A 165 7.96 16.43 -16.40
N GLY A 166 7.18 15.96 -15.43
CA GLY A 166 6.35 14.75 -15.61
C GLY A 166 7.23 13.51 -15.77
N LEU A 167 6.79 12.57 -16.62
CA LEU A 167 7.53 11.32 -16.86
C LEU A 167 8.64 11.52 -17.90
N LEU A 168 9.88 11.31 -17.48
CA LEU A 168 11.06 11.31 -18.33
C LEU A 168 11.47 9.88 -18.68
N VAL A 169 11.97 9.68 -19.90
CA VAL A 169 12.45 8.38 -20.41
C VAL A 169 13.95 8.49 -20.66
N ASP A 170 14.72 7.52 -20.18
CA ASP A 170 16.16 7.47 -20.47
C ASP A 170 16.39 7.22 -21.97
N ARG A 171 17.32 7.98 -22.55
CA ARG A 171 17.60 7.93 -24.00
C ARG A 171 18.35 6.68 -24.42
N THR A 172 19.12 6.07 -23.52
CA THR A 172 19.91 4.87 -23.76
C THR A 172 19.11 3.61 -23.45
N TYR A 173 18.36 3.64 -22.36
CA TYR A 173 17.56 2.52 -21.87
C TYR A 173 16.10 2.93 -21.79
N SER A 174 15.34 2.79 -22.88
CA SER A 174 13.94 3.26 -22.98
C SER A 174 12.96 2.66 -21.97
N TYR A 175 13.34 1.55 -21.33
CA TYR A 175 12.61 0.92 -20.23
C TYR A 175 12.84 1.60 -18.87
N LEU A 176 13.89 2.43 -18.74
CA LEU A 176 14.13 3.26 -17.56
C LEU A 176 13.38 4.57 -17.69
N ARG A 177 12.60 4.88 -16.65
CA ARG A 177 11.83 6.12 -16.59
C ARG A 177 11.87 6.68 -15.18
N ALA A 178 11.67 7.97 -15.08
CA ALA A 178 11.61 8.65 -13.80
C ALA A 178 10.67 9.85 -13.87
N SER A 179 9.97 10.10 -12.77
CA SER A 179 9.18 11.31 -12.59
C SER A 179 9.73 12.05 -11.37
N PRO A 180 10.68 12.98 -11.56
CA PRO A 180 11.04 13.96 -10.54
C PRO A 180 9.84 14.82 -10.14
N ASP A 181 9.80 15.25 -8.88
CA ASP A 181 8.75 16.17 -8.43
C ASP A 181 9.05 17.61 -8.88
N ALA A 182 10.33 17.97 -9.00
CA ALA A 182 10.79 19.16 -9.71
C ALA A 182 12.26 19.03 -10.16
N ILE A 183 12.66 19.85 -11.12
CA ILE A 183 14.05 20.13 -11.50
C ILE A 183 14.26 21.62 -11.31
N MET A 184 15.29 22.01 -10.57
CA MET A 184 15.60 23.39 -10.22
C MET A 184 16.97 23.77 -10.78
N THR A 185 17.05 24.91 -11.45
CA THR A 185 18.28 25.47 -12.01
C THR A 185 18.46 26.91 -11.53
N CYS A 186 19.71 27.37 -11.45
CA CYS A 186 20.06 28.77 -11.16
C CYS A 186 21.43 29.09 -11.77
N ASP A 187 21.79 30.36 -11.83
CA ASP A 187 23.12 30.80 -12.27
C ASP A 187 24.23 30.54 -11.23
N CYS A 188 23.83 30.08 -10.04
CA CYS A 188 24.64 30.02 -8.84
C CYS A 188 25.17 28.61 -8.48
N HIS A 189 24.50 27.57 -8.93
CA HIS A 189 24.74 26.18 -8.56
C HIS A 189 24.33 25.27 -9.71
N ASP A 190 24.83 24.04 -9.70
CA ASP A 190 24.39 23.00 -10.62
C ASP A 190 22.89 22.70 -10.49
N THR A 191 22.30 22.21 -11.58
CA THR A 191 20.93 21.70 -11.60
C THR A 191 20.69 20.70 -10.48
N THR A 192 19.56 20.86 -9.79
CA THR A 192 19.17 20.01 -8.67
C THR A 192 17.82 19.35 -8.92
N VAL A 193 17.79 18.01 -8.85
CA VAL A 193 16.56 17.22 -8.90
C VAL A 193 15.90 17.18 -7.52
N ILE A 194 14.58 17.37 -7.45
CA ILE A 194 13.83 17.40 -6.20
C ILE A 194 12.89 16.20 -6.11
N GLU A 195 12.93 15.52 -4.97
CA GLU A 195 12.00 14.45 -4.59
C GLU A 195 11.36 14.81 -3.24
N ILE A 196 10.04 14.91 -3.20
CA ILE A 196 9.24 15.33 -2.06
C ILE A 196 8.60 14.11 -1.39
N LYS A 197 8.63 14.08 -0.06
CA LYS A 197 7.92 13.10 0.77
C LYS A 197 7.15 13.80 1.87
N CYS A 198 5.86 13.49 1.95
CA CYS A 198 4.96 13.99 2.99
C CYS A 198 4.51 12.84 3.91
N PRO A 199 5.32 12.40 4.90
CA PRO A 199 4.98 11.23 5.71
C PRO A 199 3.77 11.48 6.63
N TYR A 200 2.65 10.80 6.34
CA TYR A 200 1.42 10.92 7.12
C TYR A 200 1.59 10.56 8.61
N SER A 201 2.38 9.52 8.92
CA SER A 201 2.59 9.04 10.29
C SER A 201 3.26 10.07 11.20
N CYS A 202 4.03 11.00 10.61
CA CYS A 202 4.84 11.99 11.33
C CYS A 202 4.33 13.42 11.12
N ARG A 203 3.13 13.59 10.55
CA ARG A 203 2.60 14.86 10.06
C ARG A 203 2.60 16.01 11.08
N TYR A 204 2.56 15.72 12.38
CA TYR A 204 2.51 16.72 13.46
C TYR A 204 3.85 16.91 14.20
N LEU A 205 4.91 16.25 13.75
CA LEU A 205 6.27 16.44 14.26
C LEU A 205 7.07 17.28 13.26
N THR A 206 8.08 18.00 13.74
CA THR A 206 9.09 18.54 12.80
C THR A 206 9.81 17.36 12.15
N PRO A 207 10.19 17.46 10.86
CA PRO A 207 10.85 16.34 10.18
C PRO A 207 12.11 15.88 10.92
N THR A 208 12.93 16.81 11.43
CA THR A 208 14.13 16.53 12.23
C THR A 208 13.83 15.69 13.47
N VAL A 209 12.80 16.05 14.25
CA VAL A 209 12.39 15.27 15.42
C VAL A 209 11.90 13.89 15.00
N ALA A 210 11.14 13.79 13.91
CA ALA A 210 10.66 12.50 13.41
C ALA A 210 11.79 11.55 12.98
N VAL A 211 12.91 12.08 12.47
CA VAL A 211 14.14 11.32 12.19
C VAL A 211 14.80 10.88 13.50
N CYS A 212 15.03 11.82 14.44
CA CYS A 212 15.67 11.51 15.72
C CYS A 212 14.89 10.48 16.55
N GLU A 213 13.56 10.52 16.51
CA GLU A 213 12.66 9.55 17.15
C GLU A 213 12.50 8.24 16.36
N LYS A 214 13.25 8.05 15.26
CA LYS A 214 13.20 6.86 14.38
C LYS A 214 11.81 6.57 13.80
N LYS A 215 10.94 7.59 13.69
CA LYS A 215 9.65 7.47 13.00
C LYS A 215 9.81 7.63 11.48
N ILE A 216 10.84 8.36 11.06
CA ILE A 216 11.34 8.39 9.68
C ILE A 216 12.62 7.56 9.66
N THR A 217 12.53 6.32 9.18
CA THR A 217 13.64 5.35 9.19
C THR A 217 14.48 5.35 7.91
N TYR A 218 13.99 6.00 6.86
CA TYR A 218 14.70 6.13 5.59
C TYR A 218 15.73 7.27 5.60
N VAL A 219 15.82 8.03 6.69
CA VAL A 219 16.87 9.03 6.92
C VAL A 219 17.68 8.58 8.13
N GLY A 220 18.99 8.48 7.97
CA GLY A 220 19.96 8.16 9.01
C GLY A 220 20.74 9.40 9.43
N ILE A 221 21.57 9.25 10.47
CA ILE A 221 22.51 10.28 10.91
C ILE A 221 23.92 9.69 10.78
N GLU A 222 24.75 10.29 9.94
CA GLU A 222 26.15 9.91 9.71
C GLU A 222 27.04 11.12 9.92
N LYS A 223 28.02 11.02 10.85
CA LYS A 223 28.94 12.12 11.18
C LYS A 223 28.19 13.45 11.38
N GLU A 224 27.14 13.41 12.19
CA GLU A 224 26.25 14.55 12.51
C GLU A 224 25.39 15.09 11.36
N ASN A 225 25.51 14.54 10.15
CA ASN A 225 24.70 14.92 9.00
C ASN A 225 23.54 13.94 8.78
N MET A 226 22.38 14.46 8.39
CA MET A 226 21.25 13.62 7.98
C MET A 226 21.46 13.13 6.56
N VAL A 227 21.38 11.81 6.36
CA VAL A 227 21.63 11.17 5.06
C VAL A 227 20.50 10.22 4.70
N LEU A 228 20.21 10.10 3.41
CA LEU A 228 19.21 9.15 2.92
C LEU A 228 19.80 7.73 2.93
N VAL A 229 19.12 6.80 3.60
CA VAL A 229 19.62 5.45 3.83
C VAL A 229 19.54 4.61 2.54
N LYS A 230 20.71 4.27 2.00
CA LYS A 230 20.87 3.32 0.87
C LYS A 230 20.36 1.93 1.24
N GLY A 231 19.68 1.23 0.32
CA GLY A 231 19.18 -0.11 0.54
C GLY A 231 17.91 -0.20 1.38
N HIS A 232 17.40 0.92 1.92
CA HIS A 232 16.24 0.95 2.80
C HIS A 232 15.00 0.34 2.14
N GLN A 233 14.14 -0.34 2.90
CA GLN A 233 12.97 -1.07 2.38
C GLN A 233 12.01 -0.21 1.53
N TYR A 234 11.97 1.11 1.74
CA TYR A 234 11.15 2.05 0.97
C TYR A 234 11.79 2.54 -0.34
N GLY A 235 13.02 2.15 -0.66
CA GLY A 235 13.61 2.38 -1.99
C GLY A 235 13.83 3.83 -2.42
N TYR A 236 13.75 4.82 -1.52
CA TYR A 236 13.82 6.24 -1.92
C TYR A 236 15.21 6.65 -2.43
N TYR A 237 16.28 6.06 -1.89
CA TYR A 237 17.63 6.32 -2.38
C TYR A 237 17.75 5.87 -3.84
N GLU A 238 17.34 4.63 -4.11
CA GLU A 238 17.36 4.01 -5.44
C GLU A 238 16.43 4.75 -6.42
N LYS A 239 15.29 5.27 -5.96
CA LYS A 239 14.42 6.12 -6.77
C LYS A 239 15.15 7.39 -7.22
N ILE A 240 15.78 8.10 -6.28
CA ILE A 240 16.50 9.34 -6.57
C ILE A 240 17.71 9.08 -7.48
N GLN A 241 18.49 8.02 -7.23
CA GLN A 241 19.60 7.63 -8.11
C GLN A 241 19.13 7.36 -9.55
N THR A 242 17.93 6.80 -9.72
CA THR A 242 17.36 6.62 -11.05
C THR A 242 16.92 7.93 -11.69
N GLN A 243 16.30 8.84 -10.93
CA GLN A 243 15.97 10.17 -11.41
C GLN A 243 17.22 10.93 -11.88
N LEU A 244 18.30 10.88 -11.10
CA LEU A 244 19.59 11.47 -11.47
C LEU A 244 20.14 10.90 -12.78
N ASN A 245 20.16 9.57 -12.94
CA ASN A 245 20.59 8.94 -14.18
C ASN A 245 19.69 9.34 -15.37
N VAL A 246 18.36 9.34 -15.22
CA VAL A 246 17.41 9.65 -16.31
C VAL A 246 17.52 11.13 -16.72
N CYS A 247 17.64 12.03 -15.75
CA CYS A 247 17.79 13.48 -15.99
C CYS A 247 19.19 13.85 -16.48
N LYS A 248 20.19 12.95 -16.33
CA LYS A 248 21.62 13.23 -16.55
C LYS A 248 22.15 14.33 -15.63
N GLU A 249 21.73 14.28 -14.38
CA GLU A 249 22.10 15.24 -13.33
C GLU A 249 22.86 14.56 -12.20
N ASN A 250 23.67 15.34 -11.47
CA ASN A 250 24.52 14.82 -10.39
C ASN A 250 24.02 15.16 -8.98
N ASN A 251 23.09 16.12 -8.85
CA ASN A 251 22.65 16.63 -7.57
C ASN A 251 21.14 16.44 -7.40
N ALA A 252 20.74 15.86 -6.27
CA ALA A 252 19.35 15.79 -5.86
C ALA A 252 19.18 16.19 -4.41
N LYS A 253 17.97 16.63 -4.07
CA LYS A 253 17.54 16.87 -2.70
C LYS A 253 16.27 16.06 -2.41
N LEU A 254 16.34 15.22 -1.37
CA LEU A 254 15.15 14.69 -0.73
C LEU A 254 14.57 15.76 0.18
N VAL A 255 13.34 16.15 -0.07
CA VAL A 255 12.57 17.06 0.77
C VAL A 255 11.54 16.28 1.58
N VAL A 256 11.66 16.33 2.90
CA VAL A 256 10.67 15.79 3.83
C VAL A 256 9.82 16.92 4.37
N TRP A 257 8.53 16.89 4.07
CA TRP A 257 7.56 17.90 4.52
C TRP A 257 6.59 17.34 5.57
N THR A 258 6.37 18.10 6.64
CA THR A 258 5.27 17.89 7.58
C THR A 258 4.53 19.21 7.84
N THR A 259 3.43 19.17 8.60
CA THR A 259 2.72 20.39 9.00
C THR A 259 3.55 21.31 9.91
N LYS A 260 4.72 20.85 10.36
CA LYS A 260 5.62 21.58 11.25
C LYS A 260 6.88 22.10 10.56
N GLY A 261 7.09 21.81 9.28
CA GLY A 261 8.21 22.36 8.51
C GLY A 261 8.78 21.41 7.46
N LEU A 262 9.94 21.81 6.95
CA LEU A 262 10.70 21.13 5.90
C LEU A 262 12.05 20.65 6.45
N LEU A 263 12.52 19.52 5.94
CA LEU A 263 13.89 19.05 6.06
C LEU A 263 14.37 18.67 4.66
N THR A 264 15.55 19.16 4.31
CA THR A 264 16.18 18.92 3.01
C THR A 264 17.44 18.11 3.24
N ILE A 265 17.62 17.05 2.44
CA ILE A 265 18.74 16.13 2.54
C ILE A 265 19.37 16.02 1.15
N ASP A 266 20.68 16.26 1.07
CA ASP A 266 21.43 16.12 -0.17
C ASP A 266 21.66 14.66 -0.53
N VAL A 267 21.46 14.34 -1.80
CA VAL A 267 21.60 13.00 -2.36
C VAL A 267 22.36 13.13 -3.69
N PRO A 268 23.70 13.09 -3.67
CA PRO A 268 24.50 13.13 -4.90
C PRO A 268 24.36 11.82 -5.68
N PHE A 269 24.64 11.88 -6.99
CA PHE A 269 24.69 10.68 -7.82
C PHE A 269 25.86 9.78 -7.39
N ASP A 270 25.54 8.52 -7.13
CA ASP A 270 26.51 7.48 -6.79
C ASP A 270 26.73 6.61 -8.02
N GLU A 271 27.60 7.09 -8.91
CA GLU A 271 27.92 6.44 -10.18
C GLU A 271 28.40 4.99 -9.97
N LYS A 272 29.20 4.75 -8.93
CA LYS A 272 29.69 3.41 -8.60
C LYS A 272 28.54 2.48 -8.23
N TYR A 273 27.64 2.91 -7.36
CA TYR A 273 26.47 2.11 -6.99
C TYR A 273 25.52 1.89 -8.17
N TRP A 274 25.32 2.92 -9.00
CA TRP A 274 24.51 2.82 -10.20
C TRP A 274 25.04 1.77 -11.17
N THR A 275 26.30 1.90 -11.56
CA THR A 275 26.94 1.06 -12.59
C THR A 275 27.15 -0.38 -12.12
N THR A 276 27.48 -0.60 -10.85
CA THR A 276 27.82 -1.93 -10.33
C THR A 276 26.63 -2.72 -9.79
N ILE A 277 25.61 -2.04 -9.25
CA ILE A 277 24.48 -2.70 -8.56
C ILE A 277 23.16 -2.42 -9.26
N MET A 278 22.78 -1.15 -9.43
CA MET A 278 21.42 -0.81 -9.87
C MET A 278 21.17 -1.16 -11.33
N LEU A 279 21.98 -0.64 -12.26
CA LEU A 279 21.78 -0.83 -13.69
C LEU A 279 21.81 -2.32 -14.10
N PRO A 280 22.78 -3.15 -13.64
CA PRO A 280 22.77 -4.58 -13.92
C PRO A 280 21.51 -5.30 -13.40
N ALA A 281 21.07 -4.96 -12.18
CA ALA A 281 19.87 -5.56 -11.60
C ALA A 281 18.60 -5.17 -12.35
N ILE A 282 18.47 -3.89 -12.73
CA ILE A 282 17.32 -3.40 -13.50
C ILE A 282 17.29 -4.06 -14.88
N ARG A 283 18.43 -4.09 -15.58
CA ARG A 283 18.54 -4.71 -16.90
C ARG A 283 18.18 -6.19 -16.85
N CYS A 284 18.76 -6.93 -15.91
CA CYS A 284 18.44 -8.34 -15.71
C CYS A 284 16.94 -8.54 -15.51
N PHE A 285 16.30 -7.76 -14.63
CA PHE A 285 14.86 -7.88 -14.40
C PHE A 285 14.02 -7.54 -15.65
N PHE A 286 14.37 -6.48 -16.38
CA PHE A 286 13.68 -6.12 -17.60
C PHE A 286 13.78 -7.23 -18.65
N GLU A 287 14.99 -7.71 -18.94
CA GLU A 287 15.24 -8.73 -19.96
C GLU A 287 14.63 -10.10 -19.62
N THR A 288 14.56 -10.44 -18.33
CA THR A 288 14.11 -11.77 -17.89
C THR A 288 12.63 -11.85 -17.53
N HIS A 289 12.01 -10.74 -17.13
CA HIS A 289 10.61 -10.73 -16.66
C HIS A 289 9.72 -9.81 -17.47
N ILE A 290 10.15 -8.55 -17.70
CA ILE A 290 9.29 -7.54 -18.31
C ILE A 290 9.20 -7.71 -19.84
N ALA A 291 10.33 -7.77 -20.53
CA ALA A 291 10.35 -7.91 -21.98
C ALA A 291 9.67 -9.21 -22.45
N PRO A 292 9.91 -10.39 -21.84
CA PRO A 292 9.18 -11.60 -22.20
C PRO A 292 7.68 -11.46 -21.98
N GLU A 293 7.24 -10.81 -20.90
CA GLU A 293 5.81 -10.61 -20.64
C GLU A 293 5.17 -9.66 -21.66
N ILE A 294 5.84 -8.57 -22.05
CA ILE A 294 5.36 -7.67 -23.10
C ILE A 294 5.20 -8.42 -24.42
N LEU A 295 6.20 -9.24 -24.79
CA LEU A 295 6.22 -9.92 -26.10
C LEU A 295 5.28 -11.11 -26.17
N THR A 296 5.14 -11.88 -25.09
CA THR A 296 4.42 -13.16 -25.10
C THR A 296 3.06 -13.08 -24.41
N GLY A 297 2.85 -12.09 -23.55
CA GLY A 297 1.68 -11.99 -22.68
C GLY A 297 1.47 -13.25 -21.85
N ARG A 298 2.51 -14.04 -21.55
CA ARG A 298 2.35 -15.38 -20.97
C ARG A 298 1.61 -15.33 -19.63
N LEU A 299 1.93 -14.39 -18.75
CA LEU A 299 1.26 -14.24 -17.47
C LEU A 299 -0.17 -13.74 -17.66
N LYS A 300 -0.38 -12.74 -18.52
CA LYS A 300 -1.73 -12.25 -18.87
C LYS A 300 -2.61 -13.37 -19.41
N ASN A 301 -2.13 -14.09 -20.42
CA ASN A 301 -2.82 -15.21 -21.04
C ASN A 301 -3.06 -16.35 -20.05
N SER A 302 -2.10 -16.64 -19.16
CA SER A 302 -2.28 -17.63 -18.09
C SER A 302 -3.34 -17.22 -17.06
N LEU A 303 -3.47 -15.93 -16.75
CA LEU A 303 -4.49 -15.42 -15.84
C LEU A 303 -5.87 -15.45 -16.52
N ASP A 304 -5.94 -15.03 -17.78
CA ASP A 304 -7.17 -15.00 -18.58
C ASP A 304 -7.68 -16.42 -18.87
N SER A 305 -6.78 -17.40 -19.06
CA SER A 305 -7.16 -18.81 -19.22
C SER A 305 -7.56 -19.46 -17.89
N GLN A 306 -7.01 -19.05 -16.74
CA GLN A 306 -7.48 -19.52 -15.44
C GLN A 306 -8.87 -19.01 -15.05
N ASP A 307 -9.29 -17.85 -15.56
CA ASP A 307 -10.67 -17.36 -15.38
C ASP A 307 -11.66 -18.03 -16.36
N ASN A 308 -11.21 -18.50 -17.52
CA ASN A 308 -12.02 -19.31 -18.44
C ASN A 308 -12.10 -20.81 -18.07
N VAL A 309 -11.14 -21.33 -17.29
CA VAL A 309 -11.10 -22.75 -16.87
C VAL A 309 -11.89 -23.02 -15.58
N LYS A 310 -12.37 -22.00 -14.84
CA LYS A 310 -13.24 -22.22 -13.67
C LYS A 310 -14.62 -22.83 -13.99
N ASP A 311 -14.97 -23.02 -15.26
CA ASP A 311 -16.14 -23.80 -15.69
C ASP A 311 -15.83 -25.27 -16.05
N LYS A 312 -14.58 -25.76 -16.01
CA LYS A 312 -14.27 -27.20 -16.18
C LYS A 312 -13.10 -27.67 -15.30
N GLU A 313 -13.31 -28.82 -14.66
CA GLU A 313 -12.70 -29.31 -13.43
C GLU A 313 -11.17 -29.56 -13.38
N LYS A 314 -10.65 -29.40 -12.15
CA LYS A 314 -9.66 -30.18 -11.34
C LYS A 314 -8.49 -30.96 -11.97
N SER A 315 -7.43 -31.00 -11.14
CA SER A 315 -6.19 -31.84 -11.13
C SER A 315 -5.00 -31.22 -11.88
N ASP A 316 -3.74 -31.32 -11.48
CA ASP A 316 -3.06 -31.85 -10.29
C ASP A 316 -1.68 -31.13 -10.14
N SER A 317 -1.00 -31.40 -9.02
CA SER A 317 0.24 -30.85 -8.44
C SER A 317 1.53 -30.71 -9.30
N SER A 318 2.44 -29.81 -8.89
CA SER A 318 3.80 -30.14 -8.36
C SER A 318 4.68 -28.90 -8.12
N GLU A 319 5.47 -28.94 -7.05
CA GLU A 319 6.44 -27.92 -6.61
C GLU A 319 7.75 -28.01 -7.41
N ASP A 320 8.48 -26.90 -7.57
CA ASP A 320 9.93 -26.99 -7.39
C ASP A 320 10.60 -25.68 -6.94
N SER A 321 11.65 -25.90 -6.16
CA SER A 321 12.54 -25.00 -5.44
C SER A 321 13.56 -24.32 -6.35
N THR A 322 13.85 -23.03 -6.11
CA THR A 322 15.18 -22.44 -6.34
C THR A 322 15.29 -20.99 -5.84
N ASN A 323 16.46 -20.69 -5.28
CA ASN A 323 17.20 -19.43 -5.34
C ASN A 323 16.96 -18.33 -4.29
N GLU A 324 17.75 -18.42 -3.22
CA GLU A 324 18.11 -17.35 -2.28
C GLU A 324 18.86 -16.17 -2.96
N SER A 325 19.48 -16.40 -4.13
CA SER A 325 20.10 -15.38 -4.99
C SER A 325 19.08 -14.59 -5.83
N MET A 326 18.01 -15.26 -6.30
CA MET A 326 16.87 -14.62 -6.99
C MET A 326 16.06 -13.75 -6.02
N LEU A 327 16.02 -14.09 -4.73
CA LEU A 327 15.34 -13.30 -3.70
C LEU A 327 15.95 -11.91 -3.51
N LYS A 328 17.29 -11.76 -3.55
CA LYS A 328 17.96 -10.46 -3.44
C LYS A 328 17.77 -9.59 -4.70
N LEU A 329 17.87 -10.18 -5.89
CA LEU A 329 17.63 -9.50 -7.17
C LEU A 329 16.15 -9.11 -7.34
N GLY A 330 15.24 -10.01 -6.97
CA GLY A 330 13.79 -9.79 -7.00
C GLY A 330 13.34 -8.70 -6.02
N PHE A 331 13.98 -8.55 -4.85
CA PHE A 331 13.65 -7.48 -3.90
C PHE A 331 14.03 -6.09 -4.43
N ILE A 332 15.18 -5.98 -5.10
CA ILE A 332 15.63 -4.74 -5.74
C ILE A 332 14.73 -4.39 -6.94
N ALA A 333 14.44 -5.37 -7.81
CA ALA A 333 13.54 -5.20 -8.94
C ALA A 333 12.10 -4.81 -8.55
N THR A 334 11.57 -5.41 -7.49
CA THR A 334 10.23 -5.09 -6.97
C THR A 334 10.15 -3.66 -6.47
N LYS A 335 11.23 -3.11 -5.89
CA LYS A 335 11.29 -1.68 -5.52
C LYS A 335 11.23 -0.76 -6.75
N PHE A 336 11.90 -1.12 -7.85
CA PHE A 336 11.86 -0.31 -9.07
C PHE A 336 10.46 -0.25 -9.70
N VAL A 337 9.73 -1.37 -9.72
CA VAL A 337 8.33 -1.40 -10.21
C VAL A 337 7.38 -0.66 -9.25
N LEU A 338 7.50 -0.88 -7.93
CA LEU A 338 6.58 -0.27 -6.95
C LEU A 338 6.76 1.25 -6.78
N HIS A 339 7.94 1.78 -7.09
CA HIS A 339 8.24 3.22 -6.97
C HIS A 339 8.18 3.97 -8.31
N GLY A 340 7.60 3.35 -9.36
CA GLY A 340 7.36 3.99 -10.66
C GLY A 340 8.63 4.23 -11.49
N VAL A 341 9.68 3.44 -11.23
CA VAL A 341 10.96 3.51 -11.98
C VAL A 341 10.94 2.62 -13.22
N LEU A 342 10.09 1.59 -13.20
CA LEU A 342 9.81 0.71 -14.34
C LEU A 342 8.29 0.63 -14.51
N GLU A 343 7.77 1.15 -15.62
CA GLU A 343 6.38 0.90 -16.05
C GLU A 343 6.36 0.07 -17.33
N VAL A 344 5.51 -0.97 -17.31
CA VAL A 344 5.19 -1.79 -18.48
C VAL A 344 4.15 -1.01 -19.29
N ILE A 345 4.53 -0.47 -20.45
CA ILE A 345 3.52 -0.07 -21.44
C ILE A 345 3.15 -1.34 -22.24
N PRO A 346 1.85 -1.63 -22.41
CA PRO A 346 1.35 -2.72 -23.25
C PRO A 346 1.83 -2.64 -24.71
#